data_AF-A0A0V0IPE7-F1
#
_entry.id   AF-A0A0V0IPE7-F1
#
_cell.length_a   1.000
_cell.length_b   1.000
_cell.length_c   1.000
_cell.angle_alpha   90.00
_cell.angle_beta   90.00
_cell.angle_gamma   90.00
#
_symmetry.space_group_name_H-M   'P 1'
#
loop_
_entity.id
_entity.type
_entity.pdbx_description
1 polymer ?
#
loop_
_entity_poly.entity_id
_entity_poly.type
_entity_poly.pdbx_seq_one_letter_code
_entity_poly.pdbx_strand_id
1 'polypeptide(L)'
;MPQIPDIASCLEHLLPLKKWEEAFLADFSKLRLALSRLEANIGTCSQLHSSTLVDQPLSSDQLPENIVLDKFDGLMSGEEESSLSDAGDDPALENSIPKSSPANSPTLSVILGMDAVARVSMLRKQITAVQSLRALTMDDCLWLFALCAAVDTPVDADTCAALRSLLRKCANLRADKSKLDDEVIMLNMLVTICGRYFGQSEQ
;
A
#
# COMPACT_ATOMS: atom_id res chain seq x y z
N MET A 1 25.86 21.00 14.48
CA MET A 1 24.93 19.93 14.08
C MET A 1 24.30 20.33 12.76
N PRO A 2 24.16 19.44 11.77
CA PRO A 2 23.37 19.75 10.58
C PRO A 2 21.93 20.06 11.01
N GLN A 3 21.38 21.16 10.50
CA GLN A 3 19.97 21.52 10.68
C GLN A 3 19.13 20.53 9.87
N ILE A 4 18.32 19.72 10.54
CA ILE A 4 17.35 18.86 9.86
C ILE A 4 16.18 19.79 9.47
N PRO A 5 15.83 19.91 8.19
CA PRO A 5 14.71 20.74 7.79
C PRO A 5 13.39 20.19 8.36
N ASP A 6 12.57 21.09 8.86
CA ASP A 6 11.24 20.83 9.40
C ASP A 6 10.33 20.21 8.32
N ILE A 7 9.28 19.52 8.76
CA ILE A 7 8.27 18.91 7.88
C ILE A 7 7.54 20.02 7.13
N ALA A 8 7.54 19.98 5.80
CA ALA A 8 6.90 21.01 4.98
C ALA A 8 5.41 21.17 5.32
N SER A 9 5.00 22.43 5.50
CA SER A 9 3.61 22.79 5.76
C SER A 9 2.75 22.61 4.50
N CYS A 10 1.53 22.14 4.68
CA CYS A 10 0.57 21.87 3.62
C CYS A 10 -0.71 22.67 3.89
N LEU A 11 -1.48 22.97 2.83
CA LEU A 11 -2.78 23.64 2.93
C LEU A 11 -3.72 22.88 3.88
N GLU A 12 -4.35 23.59 4.81
CA GLU A 12 -5.14 22.98 5.89
C GLU A 12 -6.28 22.09 5.39
N HIS A 13 -6.89 22.44 4.25
CA HIS A 13 -7.99 21.67 3.67
C HIS A 13 -7.54 20.35 2.99
N LEU A 14 -6.23 20.17 2.78
CA LEU A 14 -5.64 18.93 2.26
C LEU A 14 -5.14 18.01 3.37
N LEU A 15 -5.10 18.50 4.62
CA LEU A 15 -4.72 17.70 5.77
C LEU A 15 -5.86 16.73 6.15
N PRO A 16 -5.52 15.50 6.56
CA PRO A 16 -6.53 14.57 7.04
C PRO A 16 -7.14 15.08 8.36
N LEU A 17 -8.44 14.86 8.53
CA LEU A 17 -9.11 15.16 9.79
C LEU A 17 -8.61 14.21 10.88
N LYS A 18 -8.47 14.68 12.13
CA LYS A 18 -8.03 13.83 13.27
C LYS A 18 -8.85 12.54 13.41
N LYS A 19 -10.17 12.63 13.27
CA LYS A 19 -11.09 11.47 13.29
C LYS A 19 -10.80 10.46 12.18
N TRP A 20 -10.38 10.93 11.01
CA TRP A 20 -10.02 10.07 9.89
C TRP A 20 -8.71 9.36 10.19
N GLU A 21 -7.71 10.08 10.70
CA GLU A 21 -6.42 9.47 11.07
C GLU A 21 -6.60 8.39 12.14
N GLU A 22 -7.42 8.65 13.16
CA GLU A 22 -7.73 7.67 14.21
C GLU A 22 -8.42 6.42 13.66
N ALA A 23 -9.45 6.58 12.82
CA ALA A 23 -10.14 5.46 12.19
C ALA A 23 -9.21 4.66 11.27
N PHE A 24 -8.43 5.36 10.43
CA PHE A 24 -7.46 4.76 9.53
C PHE A 24 -6.39 3.96 10.29
N LEU A 25 -5.82 4.51 11.37
CA LEU A 25 -4.83 3.82 12.19
C LEU A 25 -5.41 2.62 12.93
N ALA A 26 -6.68 2.68 13.33
CA ALA A 26 -7.38 1.54 13.92
C ALA A 26 -7.50 0.39 12.91
N ASP A 27 -7.87 0.68 11.67
CA ASP A 27 -7.99 -0.33 10.61
C ASP A 27 -6.61 -0.84 10.16
N PHE A 28 -5.62 0.04 10.05
CA PHE A 28 -4.23 -0.34 9.79
C PHE A 28 -3.70 -1.30 10.87
N SER A 29 -4.01 -1.04 12.14
CA SER A 29 -3.62 -1.94 13.24
C SER A 29 -4.31 -3.31 13.15
N LYS A 30 -5.59 -3.36 12.75
CA LYS A 30 -6.30 -4.63 12.49
C LYS A 30 -5.68 -5.39 11.32
N LEU A 31 -5.30 -4.69 10.25
CA LEU A 31 -4.62 -5.29 9.10
C LEU A 31 -3.30 -5.94 9.52
N ARG A 32 -2.46 -5.22 10.28
CA ARG A 32 -1.19 -5.75 10.81
C ARG A 32 -1.42 -7.01 11.64
N LEU A 33 -2.42 -6.99 12.53
CA LEU A 33 -2.78 -8.16 13.34
C LEU A 33 -3.26 -9.35 12.48
N ALA A 34 -4.03 -9.10 11.43
CA ALA A 34 -4.49 -10.13 10.50
C ALA A 34 -3.32 -10.77 9.74
N LEU A 35 -2.36 -9.96 9.27
CA LEU A 35 -1.16 -10.45 8.60
C LEU A 35 -0.31 -11.33 9.52
N SER A 36 -0.08 -10.90 10.77
CA SER A 36 0.67 -11.71 11.75
C SER A 36 0.00 -13.05 12.07
N ARG A 37 -1.34 -13.08 12.14
CA ARG A 37 -2.09 -14.34 12.33
C ARG A 37 -1.93 -15.27 11.13
N LEU A 38 -1.98 -14.72 9.92
CA LEU A 38 -1.80 -15.50 8.71
C LEU A 38 -0.39 -16.08 8.61
N GLU A 39 0.64 -15.29 8.95
CA GLU A 39 2.03 -15.75 9.01
C GLU A 39 2.23 -16.90 10.01
N ALA A 40 1.63 -16.80 11.20
CA ALA A 40 1.66 -17.88 12.20
C ALA A 40 0.97 -19.17 11.72
N ASN A 41 -0.11 -19.04 10.94
CA ASN A 41 -0.83 -20.17 10.35
C ASN A 41 -0.04 -20.83 9.20
N ILE A 42 0.70 -20.06 8.42
CA ILE A 42 1.60 -20.60 7.37
C ILE A 42 2.68 -21.48 8.01
N GLY A 43 3.28 -21.02 9.12
CA GLY A 43 4.29 -21.78 9.86
C GLY A 43 3.76 -23.12 10.39
N THR A 44 2.50 -23.17 10.80
CA THR A 44 1.86 -24.39 11.35
C THR A 44 1.27 -25.33 10.28
N CYS A 45 0.97 -24.83 9.08
CA CYS A 45 0.47 -25.66 7.96
C CYS A 45 1.59 -26.44 7.24
N SER A 46 2.86 -26.08 7.44
CA SER A 46 4.03 -26.74 6.84
C SER A 46 4.24 -28.22 7.27
N GLN A 47 3.41 -28.75 8.18
CA GLN A 47 3.45 -30.16 8.60
C GLN A 47 2.50 -31.11 7.85
N LEU A 48 1.71 -30.62 6.88
CA LEU A 48 0.85 -31.49 6.07
C LEU A 48 1.29 -31.45 4.59
N HIS A 49 1.98 -32.53 4.22
CA HIS A 49 2.26 -33.05 2.86
C HIS A 49 3.53 -32.57 2.13
N SER A 50 4.68 -33.12 2.56
CA SER A 50 5.56 -33.78 1.58
C SER A 50 4.88 -35.07 1.13
N SER A 51 4.13 -35.00 0.03
CA SER A 51 3.76 -36.18 -0.76
C SER A 51 3.63 -35.75 -2.21
N THR A 52 4.64 -36.15 -2.98
CA THR A 52 4.67 -36.26 -4.44
C THR A 52 3.32 -36.66 -5.02
N LEU A 53 2.82 -35.92 -6.02
CA LEU A 53 1.95 -36.50 -7.04
C LEU A 53 2.28 -35.92 -8.42
N VAL A 54 2.59 -36.87 -9.30
CA VAL A 54 2.73 -36.81 -10.76
C VAL A 54 1.33 -36.61 -11.38
N ASP A 55 1.28 -35.88 -12.50
CA ASP A 55 0.21 -35.73 -13.50
C ASP A 55 -1.10 -36.55 -13.33
N GLN A 56 -2.27 -35.88 -13.25
CA GLN A 56 -3.49 -36.17 -14.05
C GLN A 56 -4.60 -35.09 -13.77
N PRO A 57 -5.65 -34.89 -14.61
CA PRO A 57 -6.17 -33.57 -14.94
C PRO A 57 -7.43 -33.18 -14.15
N LEU A 58 -7.75 -31.90 -14.28
CA LEU A 58 -8.94 -31.19 -13.85
C LEU A 58 -10.21 -32.04 -13.62
N SER A 59 -10.79 -31.92 -12.42
CA SER A 59 -12.23 -32.08 -12.19
C SER A 59 -12.71 -31.18 -11.06
N SER A 60 -13.94 -30.71 -11.27
CA SER A 60 -14.66 -29.66 -10.57
C SER A 60 -14.80 -29.90 -9.06
N ASP A 61 -14.90 -28.77 -8.36
CA ASP A 61 -15.44 -28.59 -7.01
C ASP A 61 -14.59 -29.11 -5.86
N GLN A 62 -13.92 -28.17 -5.17
CA GLN A 62 -13.95 -27.93 -3.71
C GLN A 62 -12.70 -27.12 -3.31
N LEU A 63 -12.84 -25.79 -3.28
CA LEU A 63 -11.89 -24.87 -2.64
C LEU A 63 -12.52 -24.45 -1.31
N PRO A 64 -11.83 -24.51 -0.16
CA PRO A 64 -12.39 -24.00 1.08
C PRO A 64 -12.52 -22.48 1.02
N GLU A 65 -13.74 -22.02 0.74
CA GLU A 65 -14.18 -20.63 0.89
C GLU A 65 -14.07 -20.22 2.36
N ASN A 66 -13.02 -19.48 2.72
CA ASN A 66 -13.02 -18.60 3.89
C ASN A 66 -11.82 -17.63 3.83
N ILE A 67 -11.78 -16.80 2.79
CA ILE A 67 -11.19 -15.46 2.88
C ILE A 67 -12.24 -14.51 2.32
N VAL A 68 -13.26 -14.25 3.14
CA VAL A 68 -14.26 -13.22 2.88
C VAL A 68 -13.55 -11.87 3.03
N LEU A 69 -13.15 -11.30 1.89
CA LEU A 69 -12.66 -9.93 1.75
C LEU A 69 -13.85 -8.99 1.45
N ASP A 70 -15.05 -9.25 1.99
CA ASP A 70 -16.30 -8.55 1.63
C ASP A 70 -16.48 -7.19 2.31
N LYS A 71 -15.41 -6.43 2.54
CA LYS A 71 -15.56 -5.10 3.14
C LYS A 71 -14.53 -4.09 2.72
N PHE A 72 -14.40 -3.88 1.41
CA PHE A 72 -13.82 -2.63 0.90
C PHE A 72 -14.47 -2.08 -0.38
N ASP A 73 -15.53 -2.72 -0.89
CA ASP A 73 -16.35 -2.15 -1.98
C ASP A 73 -17.48 -1.31 -1.40
N GLY A 74 -17.19 -0.02 -1.25
CA GLY A 74 -18.19 0.94 -0.84
C GLY A 74 -17.53 2.25 -0.49
N LEU A 75 -17.16 3.01 -1.53
CA LEU A 75 -17.21 4.48 -1.62
C LEU A 75 -16.45 4.89 -2.89
N MET A 76 -17.18 5.00 -4.01
CA MET A 76 -17.13 6.11 -4.98
C MET A 76 -18.05 5.74 -6.18
N SER A 77 -19.36 5.74 -5.96
CA SER A 77 -20.33 5.94 -7.05
C SER A 77 -20.72 7.41 -7.05
N GLY A 78 -20.12 8.16 -7.96
CA GLY A 78 -20.60 9.48 -8.38
C GLY A 78 -21.09 9.35 -9.80
N GLU A 79 -22.40 9.18 -9.95
CA GLU A 79 -23.11 9.33 -11.22
C GLU A 79 -23.10 10.80 -11.60
N GLU A 80 -22.64 11.14 -12.81
CA GLU A 80 -23.18 12.27 -13.57
C GLU A 80 -23.30 11.87 -15.05
N GLU A 81 -24.54 11.58 -15.42
CA GLU A 81 -25.05 11.51 -16.79
C GLU A 81 -24.93 12.87 -17.49
N SER A 82 -24.54 12.86 -18.78
CA SER A 82 -25.18 13.64 -19.87
C SER A 82 -24.19 13.98 -21.01
N SER A 83 -24.37 13.32 -22.16
CA SER A 83 -24.84 13.93 -23.42
C SER A 83 -24.36 13.16 -24.66
N LEU A 84 -25.32 12.91 -25.54
CA LEU A 84 -25.24 12.15 -26.79
C LEU A 84 -24.82 13.04 -27.98
N SER A 85 -23.98 12.49 -28.88
CA SER A 85 -23.93 12.74 -30.34
C SER A 85 -22.73 11.99 -30.92
N ASP A 86 -22.62 11.57 -32.17
CA ASP A 86 -23.46 11.06 -33.26
C ASP A 86 -22.42 10.49 -34.27
N ALA A 87 -22.87 9.63 -35.17
CA ALA A 87 -22.15 8.67 -36.01
C ALA A 87 -20.82 9.07 -36.69
N GLY A 88 -19.94 8.05 -36.81
CA GLY A 88 -18.81 8.00 -37.72
C GLY A 88 -18.11 6.65 -37.65
N ASP A 89 -18.49 5.73 -38.54
CA ASP A 89 -17.82 4.43 -38.76
C ASP A 89 -16.36 4.62 -39.23
N ASP A 90 -15.40 4.03 -38.52
CA ASP A 90 -14.10 3.63 -39.09
C ASP A 90 -13.50 2.45 -38.27
N PRO A 91 -13.14 1.30 -38.88
CA PRO A 91 -12.73 0.11 -38.14
C PRO A 91 -11.20 0.03 -38.06
N ALA A 92 -10.58 0.64 -37.05
CA ALA A 92 -9.14 0.47 -36.82
C ALA A 92 -8.67 0.84 -35.40
N LEU A 93 -9.17 0.21 -34.33
CA LEU A 93 -8.44 0.15 -33.06
C LEU A 93 -9.12 -0.83 -32.10
N GLU A 94 -8.56 -2.05 -31.94
CA GLU A 94 -9.01 -2.94 -30.87
C GLU A 94 -7.84 -3.31 -29.95
N ASN A 95 -7.93 -2.74 -28.75
CA ASN A 95 -7.54 -3.31 -27.47
C ASN A 95 -6.07 -3.68 -27.25
N SER A 96 -5.23 -2.67 -27.12
CA SER A 96 -4.13 -2.75 -26.16
C SER A 96 -4.64 -2.26 -24.80
N ILE A 97 -5.31 -3.17 -24.08
CA ILE A 97 -5.38 -3.13 -22.63
C ILE A 97 -3.94 -2.88 -22.15
N PRO A 98 -3.64 -1.87 -21.31
CA PRO A 98 -2.34 -1.82 -20.67
C PRO A 98 -2.28 -3.02 -19.74
N LYS A 99 -1.70 -4.10 -20.26
CA LYS A 99 -1.34 -5.31 -19.54
C LYS A 99 -0.23 -4.89 -18.58
N SER A 100 -0.60 -4.26 -17.47
CA SER A 100 0.28 -4.14 -16.32
C SER A 100 0.65 -5.58 -15.97
N SER A 101 1.93 -5.90 -16.11
CA SER A 101 2.40 -7.24 -15.82
C SER A 101 2.08 -7.55 -14.35
N PRO A 102 1.39 -8.65 -14.02
CA PRO A 102 1.05 -9.02 -12.64
C PRO A 102 2.28 -9.33 -11.76
N ALA A 103 3.49 -9.24 -12.31
CA ALA A 103 4.73 -9.67 -11.68
C ALA A 103 5.28 -8.72 -10.59
N ASN A 104 4.72 -7.49 -10.43
CA ASN A 104 5.33 -6.44 -9.61
C ASN A 104 4.41 -5.84 -8.54
N SER A 105 3.36 -6.54 -8.10
CA SER A 105 2.47 -6.07 -7.03
C SER A 105 2.78 -6.75 -5.69
N PRO A 106 2.60 -6.08 -4.54
CA PRO A 106 2.84 -6.67 -3.22
C PRO A 106 1.67 -7.58 -2.81
N THR A 107 1.56 -8.75 -3.45
CA THR A 107 0.55 -9.74 -3.07
C THR A 107 0.85 -10.32 -1.68
N LEU A 108 -0.17 -10.88 -1.02
CA LEU A 108 0.01 -11.52 0.30
C LEU A 108 1.05 -12.64 0.25
N SER A 109 1.08 -13.44 -0.81
CA SER A 109 2.07 -14.51 -0.97
C SER A 109 3.50 -13.97 -1.08
N VAL A 110 3.68 -12.84 -1.78
CA VAL A 110 4.99 -12.18 -1.89
C VAL A 110 5.41 -11.63 -0.53
N ILE A 111 4.54 -10.87 0.13
CA ILE A 111 4.86 -10.21 1.40
C ILE A 111 5.09 -11.20 2.54
N LEU A 112 4.25 -12.24 2.65
CA LEU A 112 4.38 -13.27 3.69
C LEU A 112 5.42 -14.33 3.36
N GLY A 113 5.85 -14.43 2.10
CA GLY A 113 7.01 -15.24 1.72
C GLY A 113 8.35 -14.62 2.11
N MET A 114 8.37 -13.34 2.51
CA MET A 114 9.57 -12.64 2.96
C MET A 114 9.76 -12.80 4.46
N ASP A 115 10.99 -13.14 4.86
CA ASP A 115 11.39 -13.06 6.26
C ASP A 115 11.44 -11.61 6.75
N ALA A 116 11.48 -11.43 8.08
CA ALA A 116 11.49 -10.14 8.73
C ALA A 116 12.60 -9.19 8.21
N VAL A 117 13.80 -9.71 7.96
CA VAL A 117 14.95 -8.92 7.47
C VAL A 117 14.74 -8.50 6.02
N ALA A 118 14.22 -9.40 5.19
CA ALA A 118 13.87 -9.12 3.81
C ALA A 118 12.78 -8.04 3.72
N ARG A 119 11.74 -8.10 4.58
CA ARG A 119 10.68 -7.07 4.65
C ARG A 119 11.25 -5.69 4.97
N VAL A 120 12.09 -5.60 6.01
CA VAL A 120 12.78 -4.35 6.40
C VAL A 120 13.71 -3.85 5.30
N SER A 121 14.51 -4.73 4.69
CA SER A 121 15.42 -4.39 3.60
C SER A 121 14.67 -3.83 2.38
N MET A 122 13.58 -4.48 1.98
CA MET A 122 12.75 -4.03 0.88
C MET A 122 12.04 -2.71 1.20
N LEU A 123 11.53 -2.53 2.42
CA LEU A 123 10.93 -1.26 2.85
C LEU A 123 11.92 -0.11 2.69
N ARG A 124 13.15 -0.28 3.21
CA ARG A 124 14.20 0.73 3.07
C ARG A 124 14.54 1.00 1.60
N LYS A 125 14.63 -0.04 0.76
CA LYS A 125 14.86 0.11 -0.67
C LYS A 125 13.76 0.91 -1.36
N GLN A 126 12.49 0.63 -1.07
CA GLN A 126 11.35 1.38 -1.62
C GLN A 126 11.35 2.83 -1.14
N ILE A 127 11.64 3.06 0.15
CA ILE A 127 11.80 4.42 0.70
C ILE A 127 12.91 5.18 -0.02
N THR A 128 14.05 4.56 -0.29
CA THR A 128 15.16 5.18 -1.04
C THR A 128 14.75 5.50 -2.48
N ALA A 129 14.03 4.59 -3.15
CA ALA A 129 13.56 4.80 -4.51
C ALA A 129 12.64 6.03 -4.63
N VAL A 130 11.75 6.25 -3.67
CA VAL A 130 10.82 7.38 -3.72
C VAL A 130 11.47 8.75 -3.41
N GLN A 131 12.69 8.80 -2.86
CA GLN A 131 13.34 10.07 -2.51
C GLN A 131 13.59 10.97 -3.73
N SER A 132 13.88 10.37 -4.90
CA SER A 132 14.17 11.11 -6.14
C SER A 132 12.93 11.42 -6.97
N LEU A 133 11.75 10.90 -6.60
CA LEU A 133 10.53 11.07 -7.38
C LEU A 133 9.95 12.48 -7.24
N ARG A 134 9.29 12.97 -8.29
CA ARG A 134 8.53 14.23 -8.28
C ARG A 134 7.04 14.05 -8.00
N ALA A 135 6.55 12.82 -8.15
CA ALA A 135 5.19 12.43 -7.84
C ALA A 135 5.20 10.98 -7.34
N LEU A 136 4.31 10.65 -6.42
CA LEU A 136 4.11 9.30 -5.91
C LEU A 136 3.11 8.55 -6.78
N THR A 137 3.50 7.39 -7.31
CA THR A 137 2.58 6.54 -8.07
C THR A 137 1.77 5.62 -7.15
N MET A 138 0.67 5.07 -7.68
CA MET A 138 -0.13 4.08 -6.96
C MET A 138 0.68 2.83 -6.60
N ASP A 139 1.51 2.33 -7.51
CA ASP A 139 2.35 1.14 -7.28
C ASP A 139 3.37 1.39 -6.16
N ASP A 140 4.03 2.56 -6.15
CA ASP A 140 4.95 2.95 -5.08
C ASP A 140 4.25 3.01 -3.72
N CYS A 141 3.07 3.65 -3.68
CA CYS A 141 2.27 3.76 -2.47
C CYS A 141 1.83 2.38 -1.97
N LEU A 142 1.39 1.51 -2.88
CA LEU A 142 0.91 0.17 -2.54
C LEU A 142 2.04 -0.68 -1.93
N TRP A 143 3.24 -0.65 -2.51
CA TRP A 143 4.42 -1.33 -1.95
C TRP A 143 4.79 -0.78 -0.57
N LEU A 144 4.86 0.54 -0.42
CA LEU A 144 5.19 1.18 0.85
C LEU A 144 4.14 0.85 1.92
N PHE A 145 2.86 0.88 1.58
CA PHE A 145 1.77 0.54 2.49
C PHE A 145 1.82 -0.92 2.91
N ALA A 146 1.96 -1.86 1.96
CA ALA A 146 2.02 -3.29 2.23
C ALA A 146 3.23 -3.65 3.12
N LEU A 147 4.40 -3.08 2.83
CA LEU A 147 5.60 -3.31 3.63
C LEU A 147 5.49 -2.66 5.02
N CYS A 148 4.90 -1.46 5.14
CA CYS A 148 4.58 -0.87 6.43
C CYS A 148 3.58 -1.73 7.23
N ALA A 149 2.65 -2.42 6.57
CA ALA A 149 1.72 -3.32 7.23
C ALA A 149 2.37 -4.65 7.67
N ALA A 150 3.43 -5.10 6.99
CA ALA A 150 4.04 -6.39 7.27
C ALA A 150 5.36 -6.31 8.07
N VAL A 151 5.97 -5.13 8.21
CA VAL A 151 7.23 -4.99 8.97
C VAL A 151 7.02 -5.27 10.46
N ASP A 152 7.92 -6.03 11.07
CA ASP A 152 7.84 -6.33 12.50
C ASP A 152 8.16 -5.11 13.36
N THR A 153 7.59 -5.06 14.56
CA THR A 153 7.83 -4.01 15.55
C THR A 153 8.42 -4.62 16.82
N PRO A 154 9.40 -3.97 17.50
CA PRO A 154 9.90 -2.62 17.24
C PRO A 154 10.82 -2.52 16.01
N VAL A 155 10.73 -1.39 15.28
CA VAL A 155 11.62 -1.08 14.14
C VAL A 155 12.97 -0.57 14.62
N ASP A 156 14.05 -0.93 13.92
CA ASP A 156 15.41 -0.49 14.26
C ASP A 156 15.65 0.99 13.91
N ALA A 157 16.78 1.53 14.40
CA ALA A 157 17.12 2.94 14.25
C ALA A 157 17.29 3.37 12.78
N ASP A 158 17.84 2.51 11.92
CA ASP A 158 18.03 2.80 10.50
C ASP A 158 16.68 2.83 9.78
N THR A 159 15.79 1.88 10.11
CA THR A 159 14.42 1.85 9.58
C THR A 159 13.62 3.07 10.05
N CYS A 160 13.78 3.50 11.30
CA CYS A 160 13.21 4.78 11.77
C CYS A 160 13.74 5.97 10.97
N ALA A 161 15.05 6.03 10.69
CA ALA A 161 15.65 7.10 9.90
C ALA A 161 15.12 7.11 8.45
N ALA A 162 14.90 5.92 7.87
CA ALA A 162 14.25 5.78 6.57
C ALA A 162 12.80 6.27 6.61
N LEU A 163 11.99 5.86 7.60
CA LEU A 163 10.61 6.32 7.76
C LEU A 163 10.50 7.83 7.95
N ARG A 164 11.42 8.47 8.69
CA ARG A 164 11.49 9.94 8.79
C ARG A 164 11.79 10.59 7.44
N SER A 165 12.66 9.98 6.65
CA SER A 165 12.99 10.46 5.30
C SER A 165 11.80 10.31 4.35
N LEU A 166 11.03 9.22 4.47
CA LEU A 166 9.76 9.06 3.75
C LEU A 166 8.75 10.12 4.18
N LEU A 167 8.54 10.31 5.49
CA LEU A 167 7.62 11.30 6.05
C LEU A 167 7.89 12.70 5.49
N ARG A 168 9.16 13.16 5.55
CA ARG A 168 9.57 14.45 4.99
C ARG A 168 9.35 14.51 3.48
N LYS A 169 9.68 13.44 2.75
CA LYS A 169 9.46 13.39 1.30
C LYS A 169 7.98 13.53 0.95
N CYS A 170 7.10 12.80 1.63
CA CYS A 170 5.66 12.87 1.42
C CYS A 170 5.10 14.24 1.78
N ALA A 171 5.56 14.84 2.88
CA ALA A 171 5.16 16.20 3.27
C ALA A 171 5.56 17.24 2.21
N ASN A 172 6.78 17.14 1.65
CA ASN A 172 7.23 18.01 0.57
C ASN A 172 6.36 17.88 -0.68
N LEU A 173 6.10 16.64 -1.14
CA LEU A 173 5.21 16.40 -2.28
C LEU A 173 3.81 16.94 -2.03
N ARG A 174 3.30 16.81 -0.80
CA ARG A 174 1.97 17.28 -0.41
C ARG A 174 1.91 18.81 -0.31
N ALA A 175 3.00 19.49 0.03
CA ALA A 175 3.08 20.95 0.10
C ALA A 175 2.96 21.61 -1.29
N ASP A 176 3.40 20.90 -2.34
CA ASP A 176 3.32 21.37 -3.73
C ASP A 176 1.92 21.19 -4.36
N LYS A 177 0.96 20.61 -3.62
CA LYS A 177 -0.39 20.32 -4.09
C LYS A 177 -1.37 21.45 -3.75
N SER A 178 -2.23 21.79 -4.71
CA SER A 178 -3.26 22.83 -4.57
C SER A 178 -4.69 22.30 -4.52
N LYS A 179 -4.90 21.02 -4.81
CA LYS A 179 -6.20 20.35 -4.83
C LYS A 179 -6.10 18.96 -4.22
N LEU A 180 -7.22 18.45 -3.73
CA LEU A 180 -7.34 17.08 -3.28
C LEU A 180 -7.40 16.16 -4.52
N ASP A 181 -6.33 15.40 -4.74
CA ASP A 181 -6.24 14.35 -5.76
C ASP A 181 -5.84 13.01 -5.13
N ASP A 182 -5.82 11.95 -5.93
CA ASP A 182 -5.47 10.60 -5.45
C ASP A 182 -4.06 10.56 -4.82
N GLU A 183 -3.14 11.36 -5.35
CA GLU A 183 -1.79 11.47 -4.79
C GLU A 183 -1.80 12.09 -3.40
N VAL A 184 -2.58 13.14 -3.16
CA VAL A 184 -2.75 13.72 -1.81
C VAL A 184 -3.32 12.69 -0.83
N ILE A 185 -4.27 11.84 -1.25
CA ILE A 185 -4.82 10.77 -0.41
C ILE A 185 -3.72 9.77 -0.04
N MET A 186 -2.96 9.29 -1.03
CA MET A 186 -1.83 8.37 -0.82
C MET A 186 -0.76 8.98 0.10
N LEU A 187 -0.40 10.24 -0.11
CA LEU A 187 0.55 10.98 0.72
C LEU A 187 0.04 11.11 2.16
N ASN A 188 -1.25 11.40 2.36
CA ASN A 188 -1.86 11.47 3.68
C ASN A 188 -1.80 10.11 4.40
N MET A 189 -2.11 9.00 3.72
CA MET A 189 -1.96 7.66 4.28
C MET A 189 -0.53 7.40 4.78
N LEU A 190 0.47 7.66 3.93
CA LEU A 190 1.88 7.40 4.28
C LEU A 190 2.39 8.34 5.38
N VAL A 191 2.01 9.62 5.36
CA VAL A 191 2.34 10.59 6.41
C VAL A 191 1.73 10.15 7.76
N THR A 192 0.48 9.71 7.77
CA THR A 192 -0.19 9.24 8.98
C THR A 192 0.45 7.95 9.52
N ILE A 193 0.81 6.99 8.65
CA ILE A 193 1.54 5.77 9.06
C ILE A 193 2.91 6.15 9.67
N CYS A 194 3.73 6.90 8.94
CA CYS A 194 5.08 7.22 9.41
C CYS A 194 5.05 8.09 10.67
N GLY A 195 4.26 9.17 10.65
CA GLY A 195 4.19 10.14 11.73
C GLY A 195 3.53 9.58 12.98
N ARG A 196 2.31 9.03 12.84
CA ARG A 196 1.47 8.65 13.99
C ARG A 196 1.57 7.19 14.37
N TYR A 197 1.60 6.25 13.42
CA TYR A 197 1.72 4.82 13.77
C TYR A 197 3.11 4.47 14.27
N PHE A 198 4.15 4.83 13.50
CA PHE A 198 5.53 4.58 13.87
C PHE A 198 6.14 5.66 14.77
N GLY A 199 5.40 6.73 15.08
CA GLY A 199 5.86 7.79 15.99
C GLY A 199 7.05 8.59 15.45
N GLN A 200 7.13 8.79 14.13
CA GLN A 200 8.26 9.48 13.49
C GLN A 200 8.05 10.97 13.27
N SER A 201 6.89 11.52 13.64
CA SER A 201 6.71 12.98 13.71
C SER A 201 7.54 13.52 14.87
N GLU A 202 8.42 14.49 14.59
CA GLU A 202 9.13 15.22 15.64
C GLU A 202 8.09 15.85 16.59
N GLN A 203 8.25 15.62 17.89
CA GLN A 203 7.51 16.32 18.95
C GLN A 203 8.22 17.62 19.30
#